data_AF-A0A7C7DJJ3-F1
#
_entry.id   AF-A0A7C7DJJ3-F1
#
_cell.length_a   1.000
_cell.length_b   1.000
_cell.length_c   1.000
_cell.angle_alpha   90.00
_cell.angle_beta   90.00
_cell.angle_gamma   90.00
#
_symmetry.space_group_name_H-M   'P 1'
#
loop_
_entity.id
_entity.type
_entity.pdbx_description
1 polymer ?
#
loop_
_entity_poly.entity_id
_entity_poly.type
_entity_poly.pdbx_seq_one_letter_code
_entity_poly.pdbx_strand_id
1 'polypeptide(L)'
;MTGLFTGIISFLRSVVTEISDMGAQVGKSAGGVSKSYVRVLKVRMRSRDPHIKKGGLTCMQLHFDPALCMGCHFCELACSAVKHGVFSPSRARISVTSEYHIDGDLKTEARYCDGCHKCVDACPSEALHLEDGYLVVDKDLCTQCDICVEECPNGVIKDLEDYGIAVCDSCSGDPQCVKWCPVGALTYGEKAALEKGGSMVG
;
A
#
# COMPACT_ATOMS: atom_id res chain seq x y z
N MET A 1 -64.64 14.21 -1.54
CA MET A 1 -63.59 13.21 -1.89
C MET A 1 -62.36 13.41 -1.00
N THR A 2 -62.50 13.22 0.32
CA THR A 2 -61.48 13.52 1.35
C THR A 2 -61.13 12.30 2.22
N GLY A 3 -61.52 11.10 1.81
CA GLY A 3 -61.42 9.87 2.64
C GLY A 3 -60.36 8.84 2.22
N LEU A 4 -59.57 9.09 1.17
CA LEU A 4 -58.62 8.08 0.64
C LEU A 4 -57.15 8.29 1.07
N PHE A 5 -56.77 9.48 1.55
CA PHE A 5 -55.37 9.79 1.89
C PHE A 5 -55.00 9.58 3.37
N THR A 6 -55.97 9.45 4.28
CA THR A 6 -55.73 9.23 5.71
C THR A 6 -55.41 7.77 6.06
N GLY A 7 -55.79 6.81 5.22
CA GLY A 7 -55.55 5.37 5.46
C GLY A 7 -54.10 4.93 5.27
N ILE A 8 -53.38 5.51 4.30
CA ILE A 8 -52.00 5.12 3.98
C ILE A 8 -51.01 5.60 5.07
N ILE A 9 -51.24 6.78 5.65
CA ILE A 9 -50.39 7.34 6.71
C ILE A 9 -50.55 6.55 8.03
N SER A 10 -51.75 6.02 8.32
CA SER A 10 -51.96 5.14 9.49
C SER A 10 -51.28 3.78 9.32
N PHE A 11 -51.24 3.24 8.10
CA PHE A 11 -50.63 1.94 7.83
C PHE A 11 -49.10 1.97 7.92
N LEU A 12 -48.47 3.03 7.42
CA LEU A 12 -47.01 3.20 7.50
C LEU A 12 -46.50 3.40 8.93
N ARG A 13 -47.32 3.96 9.84
CA ARG A 13 -46.93 4.17 11.24
C ARG A 13 -46.93 2.87 12.06
N SER A 14 -47.78 1.90 11.74
CA SER A 14 -47.78 0.57 12.37
C SER A 14 -46.58 -0.29 11.93
N VAL A 15 -46.14 -0.18 10.67
CA VAL A 15 -44.99 -0.97 10.17
C VAL A 15 -43.67 -0.51 10.79
N VAL A 16 -43.50 0.79 11.04
CA VAL A 16 -42.27 1.34 11.65
C VAL A 16 -42.12 0.94 13.13
N THR A 17 -43.24 0.80 13.85
CA THR A 17 -43.21 0.37 15.26
C THR A 17 -42.89 -1.12 15.43
N GLU A 18 -43.26 -1.98 14.48
CA GLU A 18 -42.97 -3.43 14.58
C GLU A 18 -41.51 -3.79 14.26
N ILE A 19 -40.81 -3.01 13.42
CA ILE A 19 -39.39 -3.26 13.09
C ILE A 19 -38.46 -2.89 14.26
N SER A 20 -38.90 -1.98 15.14
CA SER A 20 -38.08 -1.50 16.26
C SER A 20 -38.00 -2.49 17.43
N ASP A 21 -38.94 -3.42 17.55
CA ASP A 21 -39.02 -4.38 18.66
C ASP A 21 -38.33 -5.74 18.37
N MET A 22 -37.85 -5.97 17.15
CA MET A 22 -37.14 -7.21 16.78
C MET A 22 -35.61 -7.16 17.01
N GLY A 23 -35.05 -6.00 17.35
CA GLY A 23 -33.59 -5.82 17.58
C GLY A 23 -33.11 -6.05 19.01
N ALA A 24 -34.00 -6.27 19.98
CA ALA A 24 -33.69 -6.07 21.40
C ALA A 24 -33.42 -7.35 22.23
N GLN A 25 -33.37 -8.56 21.65
CA GLN A 25 -33.30 -9.80 22.46
C GLN A 25 -32.18 -10.80 22.17
N VAL A 26 -31.14 -10.48 21.38
CA VAL A 26 -29.97 -11.37 21.28
C VAL A 26 -28.81 -10.83 22.12
N GLY A 27 -28.95 -11.01 23.43
CA GLY A 27 -27.89 -10.76 24.38
C GLY A 27 -28.23 -11.35 25.75
N LYS A 28 -27.70 -12.55 26.03
CA LYS A 28 -27.24 -13.05 27.35
C LYS A 28 -27.14 -14.58 27.36
N SER A 29 -25.91 -15.11 27.35
CA SER A 29 -25.39 -16.03 28.37
C SER A 29 -24.22 -16.86 27.84
N ALA A 30 -22.99 -16.55 28.27
CA ALA A 30 -21.99 -17.52 28.74
C ALA A 30 -20.63 -16.83 28.95
N GLY A 31 -20.13 -16.88 30.18
CA GLY A 31 -18.71 -17.00 30.52
C GLY A 31 -17.76 -15.91 30.03
N GLY A 32 -17.42 -14.99 30.93
CA GLY A 32 -16.37 -14.01 30.72
C GLY A 32 -15.01 -14.64 30.40
N VAL A 33 -14.48 -14.29 29.23
CA VAL A 33 -13.05 -14.29 28.93
C VAL A 33 -12.74 -12.87 28.49
N SER A 34 -11.82 -12.20 29.18
CA SER A 34 -11.52 -10.79 28.92
C SER A 34 -11.18 -10.59 27.44
N LYS A 35 -11.63 -9.46 26.88
CA LYS A 35 -11.41 -9.06 25.47
C LYS A 35 -9.92 -9.08 25.08
N SER A 36 -9.02 -9.05 26.06
CA SER A 36 -7.56 -9.19 25.91
C SER A 36 -7.08 -10.62 25.66
N TYR A 37 -7.76 -11.65 26.18
CA TYR A 37 -7.29 -13.04 26.10
C TYR A 37 -7.63 -13.72 24.76
N VAL A 38 -8.72 -13.29 24.10
CA VAL A 38 -9.09 -13.77 22.74
C VAL A 38 -8.08 -13.31 21.67
N ARG A 39 -7.26 -12.27 21.94
CA ARG A 39 -6.18 -11.85 21.02
C ARG A 39 -5.00 -12.82 20.98
N VAL A 40 -4.71 -13.55 22.06
CA VAL A 40 -3.49 -14.36 22.17
C VAL A 40 -3.61 -15.70 21.44
N LEU A 41 -4.81 -16.28 21.33
CA LEU A 41 -5.01 -17.57 20.66
C LEU A 41 -5.02 -17.52 19.12
N LYS A 42 -5.02 -16.33 18.50
CA LYS A 42 -4.78 -16.16 17.05
C LYS A 42 -3.29 -16.15 16.67
N VAL A 43 -2.38 -16.21 17.65
CA VAL A 43 -0.93 -16.02 17.44
C VAL A 43 -0.19 -17.30 17.01
N ARG A 44 -0.87 -18.44 16.86
CA ARG A 44 -0.29 -19.68 16.33
C ARG A 44 -1.07 -20.19 15.12
N MET A 45 -0.89 -19.55 13.96
CA MET A 45 -1.11 -20.07 12.59
C MET A 45 -1.21 -18.90 11.59
N ARG A 46 -0.10 -18.18 11.32
CA ARG A 46 0.02 -17.32 10.13
C ARG A 46 1.41 -17.43 9.50
N SER A 47 1.76 -18.65 9.10
CA SER A 47 2.71 -18.88 8.02
C SER A 47 1.95 -18.89 6.70
N ARG A 48 1.67 -17.71 6.15
CA ARG A 48 1.39 -17.45 4.73
C ARG A 48 1.05 -15.98 4.54
N ASP A 49 1.87 -15.34 3.72
CA ASP A 49 1.66 -14.09 3.01
C ASP A 49 0.21 -13.55 3.11
N PRO A 50 -0.04 -12.46 3.85
CA PRO A 50 -1.39 -11.94 4.09
C PRO A 50 -2.11 -11.43 2.84
N HIS A 51 -1.45 -11.39 1.67
CA HIS A 51 -2.03 -10.92 0.41
C HIS A 51 -2.60 -12.02 -0.49
N ILE A 52 -2.42 -13.30 -0.16
CA ILE A 52 -3.07 -14.40 -0.90
C ILE A 52 -4.38 -14.80 -0.20
N LYS A 53 -5.49 -14.17 -0.60
CA LYS A 53 -6.83 -14.73 -0.35
C LYS A 53 -7.63 -14.92 -1.64
N LYS A 54 -8.26 -16.09 -1.71
CA LYS A 54 -9.21 -16.55 -2.75
C LYS A 54 -10.14 -15.41 -3.18
N GLY A 55 -10.05 -15.01 -4.44
CA GLY A 55 -10.74 -13.82 -4.97
C GLY A 55 -9.83 -12.74 -5.56
N GLY A 56 -8.64 -13.10 -6.06
CA GLY A 56 -8.00 -12.45 -7.21
C GLY A 56 -7.65 -10.96 -7.13
N LEU A 57 -7.07 -10.46 -6.03
CA LEU A 57 -6.27 -9.23 -6.12
C LEU A 57 -4.82 -9.60 -6.43
N THR A 58 -4.36 -9.19 -7.60
CA THR A 58 -3.00 -9.40 -8.10
C THR A 58 -2.07 -8.41 -7.41
N CYS A 59 -0.94 -8.87 -6.88
CA CYS A 59 0.05 -7.97 -6.29
C CYS A 59 0.78 -7.24 -7.41
N MET A 60 0.35 -6.00 -7.65
CA MET A 60 1.01 -5.09 -8.60
C MET A 60 2.29 -4.56 -7.97
N GLN A 61 3.42 -4.73 -8.64
CA GLN A 61 4.74 -4.39 -8.11
C GLN A 61 5.60 -3.73 -9.18
N LEU A 62 6.52 -2.88 -8.73
CA LEU A 62 7.60 -2.39 -9.57
C LEU A 62 8.63 -3.49 -9.77
N HIS A 63 9.21 -3.55 -10.96
CA HIS A 63 10.34 -4.43 -11.28
C HIS A 63 11.42 -3.63 -12.01
N PHE A 64 12.67 -3.89 -11.64
CA PHE A 64 13.86 -3.24 -12.19
C PHE A 64 14.73 -4.25 -12.92
N ASP A 65 15.08 -3.95 -14.17
CA ASP A 65 16.02 -4.71 -14.97
C ASP A 65 17.36 -3.95 -15.08
N PRO A 66 18.43 -4.41 -14.38
CA PRO A 66 19.73 -3.77 -14.43
C PRO A 66 20.40 -3.85 -15.81
N ALA A 67 20.04 -4.84 -16.65
CA ALA A 67 20.63 -5.00 -17.98
C ALA A 67 20.19 -3.90 -18.96
N LEU A 68 19.03 -3.28 -18.72
CA LEU A 68 18.51 -2.17 -19.52
C LEU A 68 18.89 -0.80 -18.93
N CYS A 69 19.23 -0.74 -17.65
CA CYS A 69 19.42 0.53 -16.96
C CYS A 69 20.76 1.19 -17.32
N MET A 70 20.67 2.39 -17.88
CA MET A 70 21.84 3.22 -18.23
C MET A 70 22.26 4.22 -17.12
N GLY A 71 21.71 4.10 -15.92
CA GLY A 71 22.08 4.98 -14.79
C GLY A 71 21.73 6.46 -14.98
N CYS A 72 20.68 6.79 -15.74
CA CYS A 72 20.32 8.17 -16.08
C CYS A 72 19.57 8.95 -14.99
N HIS A 73 19.12 8.29 -13.92
CA HIS A 73 18.40 8.90 -12.78
C HIS A 73 17.05 9.58 -13.13
N PHE A 74 16.50 9.42 -14.34
CA PHE A 74 15.19 9.98 -14.71
C PHE A 74 14.03 9.48 -13.84
N CYS A 75 14.11 8.24 -13.37
CA CYS A 75 13.11 7.67 -12.47
C CYS A 75 13.05 8.38 -11.11
N GLU A 76 14.20 8.82 -10.59
CA GLU A 76 14.29 9.59 -9.35
C GLU A 76 13.80 11.02 -9.55
N LEU A 77 14.20 11.66 -10.65
CA LEU A 77 13.76 13.01 -11.02
C LEU A 77 12.24 13.06 -11.23
N ALA A 78 11.67 12.10 -11.97
CA ALA A 78 10.23 12.02 -12.19
C ALA A 78 9.47 11.80 -10.87
N CYS A 79 9.98 10.92 -10.01
CA CYS A 79 9.36 10.65 -8.71
C CYS A 79 9.35 11.89 -7.82
N SER A 80 10.51 12.54 -7.65
CA SER A 80 10.62 13.75 -6.82
C SER A 80 9.79 14.92 -7.38
N ALA A 81 9.74 15.08 -8.70
CA ALA A 81 8.92 16.12 -9.33
C ALA A 81 7.44 15.93 -9.03
N VAL A 82 6.93 14.70 -9.15
CA VAL A 82 5.50 14.40 -8.96
C VAL A 82 5.12 14.39 -7.48
N LYS A 83 6.01 13.94 -6.60
CA LYS A 83 5.69 13.77 -5.17
C LYS A 83 6.01 14.99 -4.32
N HIS A 84 6.96 15.79 -4.75
CA HIS A 84 7.48 16.91 -3.96
C HIS A 84 7.59 18.21 -4.75
N GLY A 85 7.26 18.23 -6.05
CA GLY A 85 7.33 19.44 -6.88
C GLY A 85 8.75 19.91 -7.18
N VAL A 86 9.76 19.06 -6.98
CA VAL A 86 11.18 19.40 -7.11
C VAL A 86 11.95 18.35 -7.89
N PHE A 87 12.96 18.76 -8.64
CA PHE A 87 13.83 17.85 -9.41
C PHE A 87 15.06 17.47 -8.58
N SER A 88 14.86 16.67 -7.54
CA SER A 88 15.92 16.30 -6.60
C SER A 88 15.92 14.79 -6.34
N PRO A 89 16.91 14.04 -6.86
CA PRO A 89 16.99 12.58 -6.69
C PRO A 89 16.95 12.12 -5.24
N SER A 90 17.58 12.86 -4.33
CA SER A 90 17.60 12.52 -2.90
C SER A 90 16.21 12.55 -2.25
N ARG A 91 15.23 13.22 -2.86
CA ARG A 91 13.83 13.27 -2.40
C ARG A 91 12.94 12.24 -3.08
N ALA A 92 13.45 11.46 -4.02
CA ALA A 92 12.68 10.39 -4.67
C ALA A 92 12.37 9.23 -3.71
N ARG A 93 11.30 8.50 -4.00
CA ARG A 93 10.86 7.28 -3.29
C ARG A 93 11.38 5.99 -3.94
N ILE A 94 12.34 6.15 -4.85
CA ILE A 94 13.15 5.15 -5.55
C ILE A 94 14.57 5.71 -5.58
N SER A 95 15.59 4.86 -5.56
CA SER A 95 16.97 5.29 -5.80
C SER A 95 17.71 4.37 -6.75
N VAL A 96 18.57 4.93 -7.59
CA VAL A 96 19.48 4.18 -8.48
C VAL A 96 20.92 4.49 -8.09
N THR A 97 21.72 3.45 -7.95
CA THR A 97 23.17 3.55 -7.81
C THR A 97 23.81 3.10 -9.13
N SER A 98 24.82 3.85 -9.58
CA SER A 98 25.55 3.62 -10.82
C SER A 98 27.03 3.53 -10.50
N GLU A 99 27.64 2.37 -10.68
CA GLU A 99 29.05 2.11 -10.43
C GLU A 99 29.77 1.78 -11.73
N TYR A 100 30.81 2.55 -12.03
CA TYR A 100 31.69 2.29 -13.17
C TYR A 100 32.79 1.35 -12.74
N HIS A 101 32.86 0.20 -13.40
CA HIS A 101 33.94 -0.76 -13.20
C HIS A 101 35.11 -0.45 -14.14
N ILE A 102 36.31 -0.86 -13.73
CA ILE A 102 37.57 -0.55 -14.44
C ILE A 102 37.69 -1.22 -15.81
N ASP A 103 36.93 -2.29 -16.03
CA ASP A 103 36.75 -3.00 -17.30
C ASP A 103 35.87 -2.23 -18.30
N GLY A 104 35.26 -1.12 -17.88
CA GLY A 104 34.41 -0.27 -18.71
C GLY A 104 32.92 -0.60 -18.58
N ASP A 105 32.55 -1.57 -17.75
CA ASP A 105 31.16 -1.95 -17.53
C ASP A 105 30.48 -1.00 -16.53
N LEU A 106 29.22 -0.67 -16.84
CA LEU A 106 28.34 0.07 -15.93
C LEU A 106 27.48 -0.94 -15.16
N LYS A 107 27.68 -1.00 -13.84
CA LYS A 107 26.80 -1.75 -12.96
C LYS A 107 25.77 -0.80 -12.36
N THR A 108 24.50 -1.16 -12.47
CA THR A 108 23.41 -0.40 -11.87
C THR A 108 22.60 -1.25 -10.90
N GLU A 109 22.19 -0.62 -9.81
CA GLU A 109 21.31 -1.22 -8.82
C GLU A 109 20.22 -0.22 -8.47
N ALA A 110 19.01 -0.70 -8.21
CA ALA A 110 17.91 0.15 -7.78
C ALA A 110 17.34 -0.33 -6.44
N ARG A 111 17.08 0.61 -5.54
CA ARG A 111 16.25 0.39 -4.35
C ARG A 111 14.88 1.00 -4.60
N TYR A 112 13.84 0.18 -4.52
CA TYR A 112 12.46 0.57 -4.77
C TYR A 112 11.51 -0.16 -3.80
N CYS A 113 10.29 0.33 -3.68
CA CYS A 113 9.25 -0.36 -2.91
C CYS A 113 8.76 -1.57 -3.71
N ASP A 114 8.85 -2.74 -3.11
CA ASP A 114 8.38 -4.02 -3.67
C ASP A 114 6.96 -4.38 -3.22
N GLY A 115 6.30 -3.52 -2.42
CA GLY A 115 4.97 -3.79 -1.88
C GLY A 115 4.94 -4.92 -0.84
N CYS A 116 6.02 -5.16 -0.08
CA CYS A 116 6.02 -6.18 0.99
C CYS A 116 5.22 -5.79 2.24
N HIS A 117 4.82 -4.51 2.37
CA HIS A 117 3.98 -3.96 3.44
C HIS A 117 4.47 -4.10 4.89
N LYS A 118 5.75 -4.44 5.12
CA LYS A 118 6.32 -4.49 6.49
C LYS A 118 6.17 -3.18 7.26
N CYS A 119 6.22 -2.04 6.56
CA CYS A 119 6.01 -0.72 7.16
C CYS A 119 4.59 -0.51 7.71
N VAL A 120 3.59 -1.16 7.12
CA VAL A 120 2.19 -1.14 7.61
C VAL A 120 2.10 -1.99 8.87
N ASP A 121 2.63 -3.22 8.82
CA ASP A 121 2.61 -4.14 9.97
C ASP A 121 3.35 -3.59 11.19
N ALA A 122 4.40 -2.79 10.97
CA ALA A 122 5.23 -2.23 12.02
C ALA A 122 4.70 -0.90 12.60
N CYS A 123 3.72 -0.23 11.97
CA CYS A 123 3.27 1.10 12.39
C CYS A 123 2.42 1.04 13.67
N PRO A 124 2.92 1.53 14.83
CA PRO A 124 2.20 1.36 16.10
C PRO A 124 0.97 2.26 16.24
N SER A 125 0.94 3.39 15.53
CA SER A 125 -0.20 4.32 15.52
C SER A 125 -1.20 4.02 14.40
N GLU A 126 -0.96 2.97 13.60
CA GLU A 126 -1.79 2.61 12.44
C GLU A 126 -1.89 3.72 11.37
N ALA A 127 -0.98 4.70 11.40
CA ALA A 127 -0.93 5.80 10.44
C ALA A 127 -0.62 5.34 9.01
N LEU A 128 0.18 4.27 8.86
CA LEU A 128 0.48 3.64 7.59
C LEU A 128 -0.51 2.51 7.31
N HIS A 129 -1.26 2.62 6.22
CA HIS A 129 -2.24 1.62 5.81
C HIS A 129 -2.37 1.56 4.28
N LEU A 130 -3.19 0.63 3.79
CA LEU A 130 -3.52 0.51 2.38
C LEU A 130 -4.91 1.09 2.10
N GLU A 131 -4.99 1.96 1.12
CA GLU A 131 -6.24 2.47 0.53
C GLU A 131 -6.21 2.14 -0.97
N ASP A 132 -7.26 1.49 -1.47
CA ASP A 132 -7.33 0.97 -2.86
C ASP A 132 -6.10 0.14 -3.30
N GLY A 133 -5.42 -0.49 -2.34
CA GLY A 133 -4.22 -1.31 -2.59
C GLY A 133 -2.91 -0.51 -2.65
N TYR A 134 -2.93 0.78 -2.35
CA TYR A 134 -1.76 1.66 -2.33
C TYR A 134 -1.44 2.15 -0.92
N LEU A 135 -0.16 2.36 -0.63
CA LEU A 135 0.29 2.87 0.67
C LEU A 135 -0.16 4.33 0.86
N VAL A 136 -0.79 4.58 2.00
CA VAL A 136 -1.20 5.91 2.46
C VAL A 136 -0.61 6.15 3.86
N VAL A 137 -0.21 7.40 4.11
CA VAL A 137 0.21 7.89 5.43
C VAL A 137 -0.84 8.88 5.91
N ASP A 138 -1.57 8.51 6.95
CA ASP A 138 -2.42 9.44 7.69
C ASP A 138 -1.54 10.38 8.53
N LYS A 139 -1.52 11.65 8.17
CA LYS A 139 -0.69 12.66 8.84
C LYS A 139 -1.17 13.00 10.25
N ASP A 140 -2.46 12.82 10.54
CA ASP A 140 -3.03 13.13 11.85
C ASP A 140 -2.71 12.03 12.87
N LEU A 141 -2.49 10.80 12.40
CA LEU A 141 -2.08 9.65 13.23
C LEU A 141 -0.56 9.45 13.27
N CYS A 142 0.17 9.99 12.30
CA CYS A 142 1.61 9.78 12.21
C CYS A 142 2.34 10.55 13.33
N THR A 143 3.05 9.81 14.19
CA THR A 143 3.84 10.40 15.28
C THR A 143 5.32 10.61 14.91
N GLN A 144 5.69 10.39 13.65
CA GLN A 144 7.09 10.44 13.17
C GLN A 144 8.07 9.65 14.08
N CYS A 145 7.72 8.41 14.41
CA CYS A 145 8.56 7.54 15.25
C CYS A 145 9.63 6.76 14.48
N ASP A 146 9.70 6.91 13.16
CA ASP A 146 10.68 6.29 12.24
C ASP A 146 10.77 4.76 12.20
N ILE A 147 9.95 4.03 12.96
CA ILE A 147 9.90 2.55 12.91
C ILE A 147 9.70 2.03 11.48
N CYS A 148 8.83 2.69 10.70
CA CYS A 148 8.61 2.31 9.31
C CYS A 148 9.82 2.53 8.39
N VAL A 149 10.70 3.49 8.72
CA VAL A 149 11.97 3.73 8.02
C VAL A 149 12.93 2.59 8.33
N GLU A 150 13.06 2.21 9.60
CA GLU A 150 13.95 1.15 10.07
C GLU A 150 13.55 -0.23 9.56
N GLU A 151 12.24 -0.53 9.54
CA GLU A 151 11.71 -1.83 9.12
C GLU A 151 11.63 -2.01 7.61
N CYS A 152 11.91 -0.97 6.82
CA CYS A 152 11.88 -1.05 5.36
C CYS A 152 13.10 -1.84 4.86
N PRO A 153 12.92 -3.08 4.35
CA PRO A 153 14.06 -3.92 3.95
C PRO A 153 14.83 -3.34 2.75
N ASN A 154 14.13 -2.56 1.91
CA ASN A 154 14.72 -1.93 0.73
C ASN A 154 15.27 -0.52 1.05
N GLY A 155 15.05 -0.01 2.26
CA GLY A 155 15.54 1.30 2.70
C GLY A 155 15.09 2.47 1.82
N VAL A 156 13.83 2.45 1.38
CA VAL A 156 13.25 3.45 0.44
C VAL A 156 12.29 4.43 1.10
N ILE A 157 11.89 4.18 2.35
CA ILE A 157 11.08 5.10 3.14
C ILE A 157 12.02 6.16 3.75
N LYS A 158 11.61 7.42 3.70
CA LYS A 158 12.41 8.56 4.19
C LYS A 158 11.57 9.42 5.13
N ASP A 159 12.16 9.91 6.21
CA ASP A 159 11.62 11.07 6.93
C ASP A 159 12.22 12.34 6.35
N LEU A 160 11.38 13.24 5.87
CA LEU A 160 11.78 14.49 5.23
C LEU A 160 11.32 15.65 6.09
N GLU A 161 12.23 16.56 6.45
CA GLU A 161 11.98 17.67 7.38
C GLU A 161 10.73 18.51 7.01
N ASP A 162 10.49 18.74 5.72
CA ASP A 162 9.39 19.57 5.20
C ASP A 162 8.12 18.78 4.81
N TYR A 163 8.12 17.45 4.90
CA TYR A 163 7.03 16.60 4.41
C TYR A 163 6.57 15.54 5.42
N GLY A 164 7.48 15.03 6.23
CA GLY A 164 7.33 13.86 7.10
C GLY A 164 7.68 12.55 6.40
N ILE A 165 7.05 11.45 6.85
CA ILE A 165 7.28 10.11 6.32
C ILE A 165 6.83 10.01 4.85
N ALA A 166 7.80 9.79 3.96
CA ALA A 166 7.63 9.60 2.52
C ALA A 166 7.73 8.13 2.15
N VAL A 167 6.62 7.54 1.71
CA VAL A 167 6.50 6.16 1.21
C VAL A 167 6.10 6.13 -0.26
N CYS A 168 6.62 5.15 -1.01
CA CYS A 168 6.16 4.93 -2.38
C CYS A 168 4.71 4.42 -2.38
N ASP A 169 3.82 5.15 -3.03
CA ASP A 169 2.39 4.84 -3.18
C ASP A 169 2.07 4.28 -4.58
N SER A 170 3.12 3.86 -5.31
CA SER A 170 3.04 3.45 -6.73
C SER A 170 2.33 4.46 -7.65
N CYS A 171 2.26 5.73 -7.25
CA CYS A 171 1.48 6.76 -7.93
C CYS A 171 0.03 6.31 -8.21
N SER A 172 -0.60 5.62 -7.24
CA SER A 172 -1.98 5.16 -7.34
C SER A 172 -2.25 4.31 -8.59
N GLY A 173 -1.27 3.48 -8.95
CA GLY A 173 -1.35 2.57 -10.10
C GLY A 173 -0.75 3.13 -11.39
N ASP A 174 -0.30 4.39 -11.39
CA ASP A 174 0.28 5.05 -12.55
C ASP A 174 1.73 5.54 -12.30
N PRO A 175 2.70 4.63 -12.08
CA PRO A 175 4.04 4.99 -11.63
C PRO A 175 4.81 5.83 -12.66
N GLN A 176 5.13 7.06 -12.27
CA GLN A 176 5.82 8.02 -13.14
C GLN A 176 7.29 7.63 -13.40
N CYS A 177 7.93 6.92 -12.46
CA CYS A 177 9.27 6.37 -12.65
C CYS A 177 9.35 5.33 -13.79
N VAL A 178 8.26 4.60 -14.05
CA VAL A 178 8.14 3.67 -15.19
C VAL A 178 7.93 4.46 -16.47
N LYS A 179 6.98 5.41 -16.49
CA LYS A 179 6.66 6.23 -17.66
C LYS A 179 7.85 7.03 -18.20
N TRP A 180 8.71 7.52 -17.30
CA TRP A 180 9.85 8.35 -17.65
C TRP A 180 11.13 7.55 -17.91
N CYS A 181 11.11 6.22 -17.77
CA CYS A 181 12.27 5.40 -18.06
C CYS A 181 12.45 5.27 -19.58
N PRO A 182 13.46 5.91 -20.21
CA PRO A 182 13.59 5.93 -21.66
C PRO A 182 14.00 4.57 -22.25
N VAL A 183 14.60 3.71 -21.41
CA VAL A 183 15.17 2.41 -21.77
C VAL A 183 14.30 1.23 -21.32
N GLY A 184 13.18 1.49 -20.64
CA GLY A 184 12.29 0.42 -20.16
C GLY A 184 12.85 -0.45 -19.04
N ALA A 185 13.90 0.01 -18.33
CA ALA A 185 14.49 -0.70 -17.20
C ALA A 185 13.55 -0.81 -15.98
N LEU A 186 12.47 -0.03 -15.92
CA LEU A 186 11.45 -0.12 -14.89
C LEU A 186 10.13 -0.55 -15.51
N THR A 187 9.45 -1.50 -14.88
CA THR A 187 8.11 -1.97 -15.25
C THR A 187 7.21 -2.01 -14.03
N TYR A 188 5.89 -1.99 -14.26
CA TYR A 188 4.88 -2.13 -13.21
C TYR A 188 3.81 -3.11 -13.67
N GLY A 189 3.53 -4.12 -12.86
CA GLY A 189 2.66 -5.19 -13.27
C GLY A 189 2.43 -6.21 -12.19
N GLU A 190 1.61 -7.22 -12.51
CA GLU A 190 1.36 -8.33 -11.61
C GLU A 190 2.65 -9.12 -11.38
N LYS A 191 3.02 -9.34 -10.11
CA LYS A 191 4.22 -10.11 -9.74
C LYS A 191 4.32 -11.44 -10.51
N ALA A 192 3.21 -12.17 -10.60
CA ALA A 192 3.15 -13.46 -11.28
C ALA A 192 3.38 -13.40 -12.80
N ALA A 193 3.16 -12.23 -13.43
CA ALA A 193 3.46 -12.00 -14.83
C ALA A 193 4.93 -11.58 -15.03
N LEU A 194 5.47 -10.80 -14.10
CA LEU A 194 6.86 -10.33 -14.12
C LEU A 194 7.85 -11.50 -13.96
N GLU A 195 7.58 -12.45 -13.07
CA GLU A 195 8.44 -13.62 -12.83
C GLU A 195 8.49 -14.59 -14.03
N LYS A 196 7.48 -14.58 -14.90
CA LYS A 196 7.42 -15.45 -16.09
C LYS A 196 8.12 -14.86 -17.32
N GLY A 197 8.44 -13.56 -17.30
CA GLY A 197 9.07 -12.83 -18.41
C GLY A 197 10.60 -12.90 -18.44
N GLY A 198 11.26 -13.35 -17.37
CA GLY A 198 12.72 -13.36 -17.23
C GLY A 198 13.49 -14.44 -18.03
N SER A 199 12.87 -15.07 -19.03
CA SER A 199 13.49 -16.16 -19.83
C SER A 199 13.25 -16.00 -21.34
N MET A 200 13.36 -14.78 -21.86
CA MET A 200 13.42 -14.56 -23.31
C MET A 200 14.49 -13.51 -23.64
N VAL A 201 15.75 -13.92 -23.47
CA VAL A 201 16.87 -13.34 -24.23
C VAL A 201 17.37 -14.47 -25.13
N GLY A 202 17.07 -14.36 -26.42
CA GLY A 202 17.53 -15.24 -27.50
C GLY A 202 18.03 -14.39 -28.65
#